data_AF-X1BDG0-F1
#
_entry.id   AF-X1BDG0-F1
#
_cell.length_a   1.000
_cell.length_b   1.000
_cell.length_c   1.000
_cell.angle_alpha   90.00
_cell.angle_beta   90.00
_cell.angle_gamma   90.00
#
_symmetry.space_group_name_H-M   'P 1'
#
loop_
_entity.id
_entity.type
_entity.pdbx_description
1 polymer ?
#
loop_
_entity_poly.entity_id
_entity_poly.type
_entity_poly.pdbx_seq_one_letter_code
_entity_poly.pdbx_strand_id
1 'polypeptide(L)'
;KTAERGLGKIFDGAVPQESELAELRKVFPQGFIKDLLKKRPLFIQMKELGFEGINVPRAIMASADLSAPLRQGIFLAPKHPIRFAQSFVKMFKQFGSEKAYRASQEALTQKKWYNLLREEGLQITEIGGPLAAREEAFMGANLAEKIPLAGRVVRASNRAYTGFLNKLRVDVGDDLVEKAFKSGLDPENNPVLTKAIAKFVNTASGRGELGAFQDAAILLNSVFFSPRLMASRLTLLNPVYYMKQPAFVRKEALKSLFAFAGAVGTTLGLADMVPGVEVGKNPRSADFLKIKIGNTRIDIMGG
;
A
#
# COMPACT_ATOMS: atom_id res chain seq x y z
N LYS A 1 19.25 9.63 -8.00
CA LYS A 1 19.87 8.91 -9.14
C LYS A 1 21.11 8.11 -8.72
N THR A 2 22.10 8.68 -8.02
CA THR A 2 23.31 7.93 -7.61
C THR A 2 23.03 6.86 -6.53
N ALA A 3 22.23 7.16 -5.51
CA ALA A 3 21.79 6.17 -4.52
C ALA A 3 20.96 5.03 -5.15
N GLU A 4 20.07 5.36 -6.07
CA GLU A 4 19.24 4.40 -6.81
C GLU A 4 20.08 3.46 -7.69
N ARG A 5 21.06 4.01 -8.41
CA ARG A 5 22.02 3.23 -9.20
C ARG A 5 22.86 2.32 -8.29
N GLY A 6 23.29 2.83 -7.15
CA GLY A 6 23.98 2.04 -6.14
C GLY A 6 23.12 0.87 -5.64
N LEU A 7 21.86 1.13 -5.32
CA LEU A 7 20.93 0.09 -4.90
C LEU A 7 20.74 -0.95 -6.01
N GLY A 8 20.49 -0.52 -7.24
CA GLY A 8 20.36 -1.39 -8.42
C GLY A 8 21.55 -2.30 -8.62
N LYS A 9 22.78 -1.78 -8.47
CA LYS A 9 24.00 -2.58 -8.55
C LYS A 9 24.09 -3.66 -7.49
N ILE A 10 23.76 -3.37 -6.23
CA ILE A 10 23.76 -4.39 -5.15
C ILE A 10 22.86 -5.56 -5.54
N PHE A 11 21.69 -5.23 -6.07
CA PHE A 11 20.70 -6.19 -6.48
C PHE A 11 21.03 -6.97 -7.75
N ASP A 12 21.82 -6.39 -8.66
CA ASP A 12 22.43 -7.12 -9.77
C ASP A 12 23.61 -8.00 -9.33
N GLY A 13 23.90 -8.08 -8.02
CA GLY A 13 25.03 -8.82 -7.47
C GLY A 13 26.36 -8.07 -7.56
N ALA A 14 26.37 -6.86 -8.12
CA ALA A 14 27.55 -6.03 -8.26
C ALA A 14 27.90 -5.27 -6.97
N VAL A 15 29.14 -4.81 -6.87
CA VAL A 15 29.59 -3.92 -5.80
C VAL A 15 29.38 -2.48 -6.26
N PRO A 16 28.61 -1.63 -5.56
CA PRO A 16 28.50 -0.22 -5.89
C PRO A 16 29.84 0.50 -5.65
N GLN A 17 30.05 1.60 -6.36
CA GLN A 17 31.20 2.48 -6.13
C GLN A 17 31.08 3.18 -4.76
N GLU A 18 32.19 3.62 -4.17
CA GLU A 18 32.18 4.33 -2.89
C GLU A 18 31.31 5.60 -2.91
N SER A 19 31.24 6.31 -4.05
CA SER A 19 30.33 7.45 -4.23
C SER A 19 28.86 7.04 -4.16
N GLU A 20 28.50 5.88 -4.70
CA GLU A 20 27.15 5.32 -4.66
C GLU A 20 26.81 4.79 -3.25
N LEU A 21 27.77 4.16 -2.57
CA LEU A 21 27.64 3.74 -1.17
C LEU A 21 27.51 4.94 -0.23
N ALA A 22 28.25 6.02 -0.45
CA ALA A 22 28.16 7.24 0.33
C ALA A 22 26.76 7.87 0.22
N GLU A 23 26.18 7.92 -0.98
CA GLU A 23 24.81 8.39 -1.18
C GLU A 23 23.77 7.44 -0.56
N LEU A 24 23.97 6.13 -0.63
CA LEU A 24 23.12 5.17 0.08
C LEU A 24 23.18 5.37 1.59
N ARG A 25 24.36 5.62 2.17
CA ARG A 25 24.56 5.86 3.61
C ARG A 25 23.87 7.12 4.11
N LYS A 26 23.58 8.10 3.23
CA LYS A 26 22.78 9.28 3.57
C LYS A 26 21.29 8.95 3.77
N VAL A 27 20.83 7.84 3.20
CA VAL A 27 19.41 7.47 3.18
C VAL A 27 19.12 6.24 4.05
N PHE A 28 20.04 5.29 4.11
CA PHE A 28 19.89 4.05 4.85
C PHE A 28 20.98 3.89 5.93
N PRO A 29 20.66 3.28 7.08
CA PRO A 29 21.65 2.97 8.12
C PRO A 29 22.79 2.09 7.58
N GLN A 30 24.01 2.28 8.09
CA GLN A 30 25.16 1.48 7.64
C GLN A 30 24.97 -0.03 7.83
N GLY A 31 24.30 -0.45 8.93
CA GLY A 31 23.99 -1.86 9.18
C GLY A 31 23.14 -2.47 8.05
N PHE A 32 22.12 -1.74 7.60
CA PHE A 32 21.28 -2.15 6.49
C PHE A 32 22.09 -2.35 5.20
N ILE A 33 22.97 -1.40 4.86
CA ILE A 33 23.78 -1.49 3.64
C ILE A 33 24.73 -2.69 3.72
N LYS A 34 25.34 -2.94 4.88
CA LYS A 34 26.20 -4.12 5.10
C LYS A 34 25.42 -5.42 4.93
N ASP A 35 24.22 -5.50 5.48
CA ASP A 35 23.37 -6.69 5.36
C ASP A 35 22.89 -6.91 3.93
N LEU A 36 22.57 -5.83 3.20
CA LEU A 36 22.24 -5.90 1.77
C LEU A 36 23.42 -6.44 0.95
N LEU A 37 24.63 -5.95 1.21
CA LEU A 37 25.85 -6.42 0.54
C LEU A 37 26.18 -7.88 0.85
N LYS A 38 25.90 -8.37 2.07
CA LYS A 38 26.06 -9.79 2.43
C LYS A 38 25.07 -10.69 1.69
N LYS A 39 23.87 -10.18 1.37
CA LYS A 39 22.83 -10.91 0.64
C LYS A 39 22.98 -10.86 -0.89
N ARG A 40 24.06 -10.29 -1.43
CA ARG A 40 24.32 -10.29 -2.89
C ARG A 40 24.25 -11.66 -3.57
N PRO A 41 24.80 -12.75 -3.01
CA PRO A 41 24.68 -14.08 -3.63
C PRO A 41 23.23 -14.55 -3.74
N LEU A 42 22.41 -14.22 -2.73
CA LEU A 42 20.97 -14.48 -2.76
C LEU A 42 20.31 -13.69 -3.89
N PHE A 43 20.71 -12.44 -4.16
CA PHE A 43 20.17 -11.65 -5.26
C PHE A 43 20.54 -12.20 -6.65
N ILE A 44 21.71 -12.82 -6.78
CA ILE A 44 22.11 -13.52 -8.02
C ILE A 44 21.22 -14.76 -8.23
N GLN A 45 21.01 -15.58 -7.20
CA GLN A 45 20.10 -16.73 -7.24
C GLN A 45 18.64 -16.31 -7.50
N MET A 46 18.22 -15.18 -6.94
CA MET A 46 16.92 -14.55 -7.16
C MET A 46 16.74 -14.14 -8.63
N LYS A 47 17.80 -13.67 -9.30
CA LYS A 47 17.78 -13.33 -10.72
C LYS A 47 17.57 -14.56 -11.61
N GLU A 48 18.15 -15.70 -11.21
CA GLU A 48 17.97 -17.00 -11.88
C GLU A 48 16.53 -17.56 -11.76
N LEU A 49 15.86 -17.31 -10.62
CA LEU A 49 14.45 -17.67 -10.39
C LEU A 49 13.44 -16.66 -10.97
N GLY A 50 13.90 -15.46 -11.33
CA GLY A 50 13.08 -14.32 -11.75
C GLY A 50 12.32 -13.65 -10.59
N PHE A 51 12.06 -12.34 -10.71
CA PHE A 51 11.37 -11.54 -9.67
C PHE A 51 9.98 -12.06 -9.30
N GLU A 52 9.31 -12.80 -10.20
CA GLU A 52 8.02 -13.42 -9.89
C GLU A 52 8.16 -14.61 -8.93
N GLY A 53 9.18 -15.46 -9.09
CA GLY A 53 9.35 -16.70 -8.32
C GLY A 53 9.52 -16.45 -6.82
N ILE A 54 10.26 -15.40 -6.47
CA ILE A 54 10.53 -14.98 -5.09
C ILE A 54 9.27 -14.48 -4.40
N ASN A 55 8.36 -13.88 -5.16
CA ASN A 55 7.12 -13.33 -4.65
C ASN A 55 5.98 -14.35 -4.61
N VAL A 56 6.19 -15.60 -5.05
CA VAL A 56 5.19 -16.69 -5.01
C VAL A 56 4.75 -17.02 -3.58
N PRO A 57 5.65 -17.28 -2.61
CA PRO A 57 5.23 -17.56 -1.23
C PRO A 57 4.41 -16.43 -0.63
N ARG A 58 4.76 -15.18 -0.96
CA ARG A 58 4.00 -14.00 -0.53
C ARG A 58 2.59 -13.98 -1.10
N ALA A 59 2.44 -14.25 -2.40
CA ALA A 59 1.13 -14.31 -3.04
C ALA A 59 0.25 -15.42 -2.44
N ILE A 60 0.84 -16.55 -2.05
CA ILE A 60 0.13 -17.64 -1.36
C ILE A 60 -0.30 -17.19 0.05
N MET A 61 0.59 -16.61 0.84
CA MET A 61 0.24 -16.12 2.19
C MET A 61 -0.86 -15.05 2.13
N ALA A 62 -0.73 -14.09 1.22
CA ALA A 62 -1.74 -13.05 1.00
C ALA A 62 -3.06 -13.60 0.43
N SER A 63 -3.05 -14.80 -0.15
CA SER A 63 -4.27 -15.44 -0.63
C SER A 63 -5.09 -16.06 0.51
N ALA A 64 -4.45 -16.41 1.63
CA ALA A 64 -5.08 -17.08 2.75
C ALA A 64 -5.82 -16.12 3.71
N ASP A 65 -5.55 -14.81 3.67
CA ASP A 65 -5.99 -13.87 4.72
C ASP A 65 -6.89 -12.71 4.24
N LEU A 66 -7.18 -12.57 2.93
CA LEU A 66 -7.97 -11.46 2.35
C LEU A 66 -7.62 -10.09 2.99
N SER A 67 -6.33 -9.83 3.20
CA SER A 67 -5.90 -8.80 4.15
C SER A 67 -6.00 -7.35 3.67
N ALA A 68 -6.35 -7.09 2.40
CA ALA A 68 -6.35 -5.73 1.84
C ALA A 68 -7.10 -4.70 2.69
N PRO A 69 -8.29 -4.99 3.24
CA PRO A 69 -9.04 -4.02 4.04
C PRO A 69 -8.29 -3.60 5.30
N LEU A 70 -7.70 -4.55 6.03
CA LEU A 70 -7.03 -4.27 7.30
C LEU A 70 -5.60 -3.77 7.12
N ARG A 71 -4.90 -4.17 6.05
CA ARG A 71 -3.53 -3.73 5.79
C ARG A 71 -3.46 -2.39 5.05
N GLN A 72 -4.22 -2.25 3.98
CA GLN A 72 -4.10 -1.09 3.09
C GLN A 72 -5.29 -0.13 3.23
N GLY A 73 -6.50 -0.65 3.39
CA GLY A 73 -7.72 0.16 3.45
C GLY A 73 -8.04 0.81 4.80
N ILE A 74 -7.45 0.32 5.90
CA ILE A 74 -7.91 0.62 7.26
C ILE A 74 -7.79 2.10 7.62
N PHE A 75 -6.79 2.80 7.09
CA PHE A 75 -6.61 4.24 7.31
C PHE A 75 -7.78 5.07 6.77
N LEU A 76 -8.37 4.66 5.65
CA LEU A 76 -9.52 5.34 5.04
C LEU A 76 -10.85 4.95 5.71
N ALA A 77 -10.91 3.81 6.41
CA ALA A 77 -12.17 3.24 6.89
C ALA A 77 -12.94 4.19 7.83
N PRO A 78 -12.34 4.83 8.85
CA PRO A 78 -13.08 5.68 9.78
C PRO A 78 -13.65 6.94 9.15
N LYS A 79 -12.96 7.52 8.15
CA LYS A 79 -13.42 8.75 7.48
C LYS A 79 -14.38 8.47 6.32
N HIS A 80 -14.23 7.31 5.68
CA HIS A 80 -15.01 6.87 4.52
C HIS A 80 -15.68 5.50 4.76
N PRO A 81 -16.45 5.31 5.85
CA PRO A 81 -16.94 3.99 6.26
C PRO A 81 -17.88 3.37 5.23
N ILE A 82 -18.69 4.19 4.55
CA ILE A 82 -19.62 3.72 3.52
C ILE A 82 -18.84 3.18 2.32
N ARG A 83 -17.82 3.90 1.83
CA ARG A 83 -17.00 3.45 0.68
C ARG A 83 -16.17 2.22 1.03
N PHE A 84 -15.65 2.17 2.25
CA PHE A 84 -14.96 1.00 2.78
C PHE A 84 -15.89 -0.23 2.80
N ALA A 85 -17.07 -0.11 3.41
CA ALA A 85 -18.04 -1.21 3.50
C ALA A 85 -18.52 -1.68 2.12
N GLN A 86 -18.84 -0.74 1.20
CA GLN A 86 -19.21 -1.08 -0.17
C GLN A 86 -18.09 -1.83 -0.90
N SER A 87 -16.84 -1.40 -0.72
CA SER A 87 -15.68 -2.07 -1.30
C SER A 87 -15.46 -3.44 -0.69
N PHE A 88 -15.60 -3.57 0.64
CA PHE A 88 -15.47 -4.81 1.39
C PHE A 88 -16.51 -5.84 0.98
N VAL A 89 -17.78 -5.46 0.86
CA VAL A 89 -18.83 -6.37 0.39
C VAL A 89 -18.57 -6.80 -1.07
N LYS A 90 -18.14 -5.86 -1.94
CA LYS A 90 -17.77 -6.23 -3.32
C LYS A 90 -16.54 -7.14 -3.36
N MET A 91 -15.60 -7.04 -2.43
CA MET A 91 -14.41 -7.91 -2.36
C MET A 91 -14.78 -9.40 -2.40
N PHE A 92 -15.76 -9.82 -1.59
CA PHE A 92 -16.20 -11.23 -1.54
C PHE A 92 -16.91 -11.66 -2.83
N LYS A 93 -17.68 -10.77 -3.46
CA LYS A 93 -18.29 -11.06 -4.78
C LYS A 93 -17.20 -11.24 -5.85
N GLN A 94 -16.16 -10.43 -5.83
CA GLN A 94 -15.04 -10.48 -6.77
C GLN A 94 -14.12 -11.69 -6.53
N PHE A 95 -14.01 -12.13 -5.27
CA PHE A 95 -13.36 -13.39 -4.91
C PHE A 95 -14.04 -14.55 -5.63
N GLY A 96 -15.36 -14.71 -5.43
CA GLY A 96 -16.13 -15.81 -6.01
C GLY A 96 -16.38 -15.71 -7.53
N SER A 97 -16.29 -14.53 -8.14
CA SER A 97 -16.66 -14.32 -9.54
C SER A 97 -15.74 -13.35 -10.28
N GLU A 98 -15.11 -13.85 -11.34
CA GLU A 98 -14.34 -13.01 -12.27
C GLU A 98 -15.24 -12.04 -13.04
N LYS A 99 -16.47 -12.46 -13.40
CA LYS A 99 -17.46 -11.57 -14.03
C LYS A 99 -17.80 -10.40 -13.11
N ALA A 100 -17.97 -10.65 -11.80
CA ALA A 100 -18.22 -9.59 -10.83
C ALA A 100 -17.03 -8.64 -10.68
N TYR A 101 -15.80 -9.15 -10.76
CA TYR A 101 -14.58 -8.33 -10.81
C TYR A 101 -14.56 -7.42 -12.04
N ARG A 102 -14.70 -7.98 -13.25
CA ARG A 102 -14.68 -7.22 -14.50
C ARG A 102 -15.77 -6.14 -14.53
N ALA A 103 -17.01 -6.51 -14.23
CA ALA A 103 -18.12 -5.56 -14.15
C ALA A 103 -17.88 -4.47 -13.09
N SER A 104 -17.24 -4.81 -11.97
CA SER A 104 -16.88 -3.78 -10.98
C SER A 104 -15.80 -2.85 -11.48
N GLN A 105 -14.76 -3.33 -12.19
CA GLN A 105 -13.71 -2.48 -12.74
C GLN A 105 -14.24 -1.58 -13.85
N GLU A 106 -15.08 -2.09 -14.75
CA GLU A 106 -15.76 -1.31 -15.79
C GLU A 106 -16.66 -0.23 -15.19
N ALA A 107 -17.41 -0.53 -14.12
CA ALA A 107 -18.21 0.48 -13.44
C ALA A 107 -17.38 1.60 -12.80
N LEU A 108 -16.09 1.37 -12.49
CA LEU A 108 -15.22 2.44 -11.99
C LEU A 108 -14.86 3.43 -13.10
N THR A 109 -14.65 2.95 -14.33
CA THR A 109 -14.24 3.81 -15.45
C THR A 109 -15.35 4.77 -15.90
N GLN A 110 -16.60 4.43 -15.59
CA GLN A 110 -17.79 5.22 -15.91
C GLN A 110 -18.04 6.37 -14.93
N LYS A 111 -17.27 6.50 -13.86
CA LYS A 111 -17.43 7.60 -12.89
C LYS A 111 -16.98 8.93 -13.48
N LYS A 112 -17.72 9.99 -13.13
CA LYS A 112 -17.48 11.36 -13.59
C LYS A 112 -16.01 11.77 -13.48
N TRP A 113 -15.40 11.57 -12.31
CA TRP A 113 -14.05 12.04 -12.03
C TRP A 113 -12.96 11.00 -12.29
N TYR A 114 -13.30 9.83 -12.84
CA TYR A 114 -12.33 8.73 -13.03
C TYR A 114 -11.17 9.14 -13.93
N ASN A 115 -11.45 9.66 -15.13
CA ASN A 115 -10.41 10.02 -16.10
C ASN A 115 -9.48 11.09 -15.54
N LEU A 116 -10.06 12.18 -15.01
CA LEU A 116 -9.32 13.26 -14.36
C LEU A 116 -8.40 12.73 -13.24
N LEU A 117 -8.91 11.87 -12.36
CA LEU A 117 -8.11 11.27 -11.28
C LEU A 117 -7.00 10.36 -11.82
N ARG A 118 -7.27 9.59 -12.87
CA ARG A 118 -6.28 8.69 -13.49
C ARG A 118 -5.15 9.47 -14.15
N GLU A 119 -5.49 10.52 -14.90
CA GLU A 119 -4.55 11.43 -15.54
C GLU A 119 -3.64 12.11 -14.51
N GLU A 120 -4.21 12.50 -13.36
CA GLU A 120 -3.47 13.11 -12.25
C GLU A 120 -2.78 12.10 -11.31
N GLY A 121 -2.75 10.83 -11.69
CA GLY A 121 -1.89 9.81 -11.07
C GLY A 121 -2.55 8.94 -10.00
N LEU A 122 -3.88 8.84 -9.95
CA LEU A 122 -4.57 7.86 -9.11
C LEU A 122 -4.19 6.44 -9.57
N GLN A 123 -3.65 5.64 -8.65
CA GLN A 123 -3.09 4.33 -8.96
C GLN A 123 -4.16 3.23 -8.90
N ILE A 124 -4.55 2.76 -10.07
CA ILE A 124 -5.39 1.58 -10.28
C ILE A 124 -4.49 0.46 -10.79
N THR A 125 -4.63 -0.72 -10.18
CA THR A 125 -3.81 -1.89 -10.47
C THR A 125 -4.62 -2.90 -11.28
N GLU A 126 -3.94 -3.69 -12.11
CA GLU A 126 -4.58 -4.68 -12.96
C GLU A 126 -3.96 -6.05 -12.74
N ILE A 127 -4.81 -7.07 -12.79
CA ILE A 127 -4.38 -8.47 -12.74
C ILE A 127 -3.72 -8.81 -14.07
N GLY A 128 -2.55 -9.44 -14.02
CA GLY A 128 -1.80 -9.77 -15.23
C GLY A 128 -1.01 -8.60 -15.82
N GLY A 129 -1.23 -7.35 -15.36
CA GLY A 129 -0.45 -6.18 -15.79
C GLY A 129 1.03 -6.22 -15.38
N PRO A 130 1.85 -5.23 -15.78
CA PRO A 130 3.27 -5.18 -15.45
C PRO A 130 3.55 -5.27 -13.94
N LEU A 131 4.64 -5.92 -13.52
CA LEU A 131 4.97 -6.15 -12.11
C LEU A 131 4.95 -4.86 -11.26
N ALA A 132 5.47 -3.75 -11.80
CA ALA A 132 5.47 -2.46 -11.11
C ALA A 132 4.06 -1.95 -10.78
N ALA A 133 3.08 -2.29 -11.62
CA ALA A 133 1.69 -1.84 -11.52
C ALA A 133 0.81 -2.78 -10.68
N ARG A 134 1.32 -3.93 -10.21
CA ARG A 134 0.56 -4.86 -9.36
C ARG A 134 0.49 -4.40 -7.91
N GLU A 135 -0.39 -5.04 -7.16
CA GLU A 135 -0.37 -4.97 -5.70
C GLU A 135 0.83 -5.76 -5.18
N GLU A 136 1.56 -5.18 -4.22
CA GLU A 136 2.83 -5.70 -3.69
C GLU A 136 2.71 -7.13 -3.11
N ALA A 137 1.52 -7.46 -2.61
CA ALA A 137 1.18 -8.78 -2.10
C ALA A 137 1.06 -9.85 -3.21
N PHE A 138 0.76 -9.44 -4.45
CA PHE A 138 0.44 -10.32 -5.58
C PHE A 138 1.40 -10.15 -6.76
N MET A 139 2.62 -9.63 -6.55
CA MET A 139 3.61 -9.51 -7.63
C MET A 139 4.00 -10.88 -8.22
N GLY A 140 4.08 -11.94 -7.40
CA GLY A 140 4.33 -13.33 -7.85
C GLY A 140 3.10 -14.10 -8.31
N ALA A 141 1.94 -13.44 -8.45
CA ALA A 141 0.67 -14.13 -8.73
C ALA A 141 0.69 -14.93 -10.04
N ASN A 142 1.37 -14.46 -11.09
CA ASN A 142 1.45 -15.17 -12.38
C ASN A 142 1.94 -16.63 -12.26
N LEU A 143 2.92 -16.88 -11.39
CA LEU A 143 3.44 -18.22 -11.14
C LEU A 143 2.59 -18.94 -10.08
N ALA A 144 2.19 -18.24 -9.03
CA ALA A 144 1.37 -18.82 -7.95
C ALA A 144 -0.01 -19.30 -8.44
N GLU A 145 -0.60 -18.60 -9.41
CA GLU A 145 -1.90 -18.94 -10.03
C GLU A 145 -1.84 -20.20 -10.90
N LYS A 146 -0.63 -20.67 -11.28
CA LYS A 146 -0.42 -21.91 -12.06
C LYS A 146 -0.29 -23.15 -11.17
N ILE A 147 -0.17 -22.98 -9.86
CA ILE A 147 -0.07 -24.12 -8.92
C ILE A 147 -1.39 -24.90 -8.95
N PRO A 148 -1.38 -26.22 -9.18
CA PRO A 148 -2.60 -27.03 -9.16
C PRO A 148 -3.35 -26.86 -7.84
N LEU A 149 -4.69 -26.75 -7.91
CA LEU A 149 -5.62 -26.53 -6.78
C LEU A 149 -5.45 -25.17 -6.08
N ALA A 150 -4.27 -24.82 -5.58
CA ALA A 150 -3.99 -23.57 -4.88
C ALA A 150 -4.10 -22.33 -5.80
N GLY A 151 -3.73 -22.46 -7.07
CA GLY A 151 -3.70 -21.35 -8.03
C GLY A 151 -5.07 -20.71 -8.29
N ARG A 152 -6.16 -21.49 -8.16
CA ARG A 152 -7.53 -20.96 -8.26
C ARG A 152 -7.86 -20.02 -7.11
N VAL A 153 -7.44 -20.38 -5.89
CA VAL A 153 -7.61 -19.55 -4.70
C VAL A 153 -6.74 -18.30 -4.80
N VAL A 154 -5.47 -18.44 -5.21
CA VAL A 154 -4.59 -17.27 -5.43
C VAL A 154 -5.20 -16.30 -6.44
N ARG A 155 -5.72 -16.78 -7.57
CA ARG A 155 -6.38 -15.94 -8.58
C ARG A 155 -7.61 -15.23 -8.01
N ALA A 156 -8.42 -15.95 -7.23
CA ALA A 156 -9.59 -15.39 -6.56
C ALA A 156 -9.22 -14.31 -5.53
N SER A 157 -8.21 -14.57 -4.70
CA SER A 157 -7.71 -13.61 -3.72
C SER A 157 -7.07 -12.40 -4.38
N ASN A 158 -6.34 -12.57 -5.49
CA ASN A 158 -5.78 -11.47 -6.28
C ASN A 158 -6.89 -10.54 -6.79
N ARG A 159 -7.96 -11.11 -7.39
CA ARG A 159 -9.17 -10.34 -7.78
C ARG A 159 -9.81 -9.61 -6.62
N ALA A 160 -9.98 -10.28 -5.49
CA ALA A 160 -10.58 -9.69 -4.30
C ALA A 160 -9.74 -8.50 -3.80
N TYR A 161 -8.43 -8.69 -3.69
CA TYR A 161 -7.48 -7.73 -3.16
C TYR A 161 -7.36 -6.49 -4.06
N THR A 162 -7.06 -6.69 -5.35
CA THR A 162 -7.00 -5.62 -6.35
C THR A 162 -8.35 -4.94 -6.50
N GLY A 163 -9.43 -5.71 -6.58
CA GLY A 163 -10.77 -5.20 -6.75
C GLY A 163 -11.26 -4.34 -5.59
N PHE A 164 -10.96 -4.74 -4.35
CA PHE A 164 -11.22 -3.95 -3.15
C PHE A 164 -10.48 -2.61 -3.20
N LEU A 165 -9.16 -2.64 -3.43
CA LEU A 165 -8.33 -1.43 -3.36
C LEU A 165 -8.61 -0.46 -4.50
N ASN A 166 -8.79 -0.94 -5.73
CA ASN A 166 -9.18 -0.10 -6.85
C ASN A 166 -10.51 0.59 -6.57
N LYS A 167 -11.51 -0.15 -6.12
CA LYS A 167 -12.82 0.42 -5.81
C LYS A 167 -12.73 1.46 -4.69
N LEU A 168 -12.03 1.15 -3.60
CA LEU A 168 -11.86 2.07 -2.48
C LEU A 168 -11.16 3.36 -2.92
N ARG A 169 -10.07 3.26 -3.70
CA ARG A 169 -9.32 4.42 -4.21
C ARG A 169 -10.18 5.28 -5.12
N VAL A 170 -10.85 4.68 -6.10
CA VAL A 170 -11.68 5.43 -7.05
C VAL A 170 -12.85 6.09 -6.33
N ASP A 171 -13.59 5.36 -5.48
CA ASP A 171 -14.74 5.94 -4.79
C ASP A 171 -14.35 7.08 -3.85
N VAL A 172 -13.26 6.93 -3.10
CA VAL A 172 -12.78 7.99 -2.19
C VAL A 172 -12.23 9.19 -2.98
N GLY A 173 -11.48 8.94 -4.06
CA GLY A 173 -11.00 10.01 -4.94
C GLY A 173 -12.16 10.79 -5.57
N ASP A 174 -13.14 10.08 -6.12
CA ASP A 174 -14.36 10.62 -6.72
C ASP A 174 -15.14 11.47 -5.71
N ASP A 175 -15.34 10.97 -4.47
CA ASP A 175 -15.98 11.73 -3.38
C ASP A 175 -15.20 13.01 -3.01
N LEU A 176 -13.87 12.96 -2.99
CA LEU A 176 -13.03 14.11 -2.64
C LEU A 176 -13.02 15.17 -3.74
N VAL A 177 -12.93 14.77 -5.01
CA VAL A 177 -13.02 15.69 -6.16
C VAL A 177 -14.40 16.33 -6.23
N GLU A 178 -15.46 15.52 -6.10
CA GLU A 178 -16.84 16.00 -6.07
C GLU A 178 -17.08 16.98 -4.91
N LYS A 179 -16.48 16.72 -3.74
CA LYS A 179 -16.55 17.62 -2.60
C LYS A 179 -15.77 18.91 -2.81
N ALA A 180 -14.62 18.85 -3.47
CA ALA A 180 -13.85 20.04 -3.84
C ALA A 180 -14.65 20.91 -4.81
N PHE A 181 -15.21 20.31 -5.86
CA PHE A 181 -16.08 20.97 -6.82
C PHE A 181 -17.28 21.65 -6.14
N LYS A 182 -18.00 20.93 -5.28
CA LYS A 182 -19.13 21.47 -4.49
C LYS A 182 -18.73 22.57 -3.51
N SER A 183 -17.46 22.68 -3.15
CA SER A 183 -16.95 23.76 -2.30
C SER A 183 -16.51 25.01 -3.08
N GLY A 184 -16.78 25.07 -4.39
CA GLY A 184 -16.44 26.21 -5.24
C GLY A 184 -15.02 26.18 -5.80
N LEU A 185 -14.31 25.05 -5.65
CA LEU A 185 -13.05 24.82 -6.35
C LEU A 185 -13.33 24.28 -7.75
N ASP A 186 -12.34 24.39 -8.64
CA ASP A 186 -12.40 23.86 -10.00
C ASP A 186 -11.34 22.76 -10.18
N PRO A 187 -11.68 21.47 -9.92
CA PRO A 187 -10.73 20.38 -10.05
C PRO A 187 -10.25 20.12 -11.49
N GLU A 188 -11.05 20.48 -12.50
CA GLU A 188 -10.70 20.25 -13.91
C GLU A 188 -9.58 21.19 -14.36
N ASN A 189 -9.62 22.44 -13.90
CA ASN A 189 -8.60 23.44 -14.23
C ASN A 189 -7.57 23.66 -13.11
N ASN A 190 -7.55 22.80 -12.08
CA ASN A 190 -6.60 22.89 -10.97
C ASN A 190 -5.83 21.57 -10.78
N PRO A 191 -4.82 21.31 -11.63
CA PRO A 191 -4.03 20.07 -11.56
C PRO A 191 -3.30 19.93 -10.21
N VAL A 192 -2.90 21.03 -9.57
CA VAL A 192 -2.26 21.00 -8.25
C VAL A 192 -3.19 20.38 -7.20
N LEU A 193 -4.47 20.76 -7.20
CA LEU A 193 -5.49 20.23 -6.29
C LEU A 193 -5.75 18.75 -6.59
N THR A 194 -6.05 18.42 -7.84
CA THR A 194 -6.48 17.07 -8.23
C THR A 194 -5.35 16.05 -8.07
N LYS A 195 -4.12 16.41 -8.44
CA LYS A 195 -2.93 15.61 -8.16
C LYS A 195 -2.70 15.38 -6.67
N ALA A 196 -2.93 16.41 -5.86
CA ALA A 196 -2.81 16.28 -4.40
C ALA A 196 -3.89 15.33 -3.83
N ILE A 197 -5.12 15.35 -4.36
CA ILE A 197 -6.17 14.38 -4.01
C ILE A 197 -5.73 12.96 -4.40
N ALA A 198 -5.32 12.74 -5.65
CA ALA A 198 -4.87 11.43 -6.13
C ALA A 198 -3.70 10.89 -5.29
N LYS A 199 -2.70 11.72 -5.00
CA LYS A 199 -1.56 11.38 -4.15
C LYS A 199 -1.98 11.04 -2.72
N PHE A 200 -2.88 11.81 -2.12
CA PHE A 200 -3.41 11.51 -0.79
C PHE A 200 -4.12 10.15 -0.78
N VAL A 201 -5.00 9.88 -1.74
CA VAL A 201 -5.75 8.62 -1.81
C VAL A 201 -4.81 7.42 -2.03
N ASN A 202 -3.82 7.54 -2.91
CA ASN A 202 -2.79 6.52 -3.10
C ASN A 202 -2.04 6.24 -1.79
N THR A 203 -1.56 7.30 -1.12
CA THR A 203 -0.84 7.18 0.14
C THR A 203 -1.73 6.56 1.22
N ALA A 204 -2.94 7.07 1.41
CA ALA A 204 -3.91 6.61 2.40
C ALA A 204 -4.29 5.14 2.22
N SER A 205 -4.31 4.66 0.98
CA SER A 205 -4.62 3.26 0.61
C SER A 205 -3.39 2.37 0.45
N GLY A 206 -2.23 2.75 1.00
CA GLY A 206 -1.05 1.88 1.07
C GLY A 206 -0.07 1.95 -0.11
N ARG A 207 -0.23 2.91 -1.03
CA ARG A 207 0.66 3.12 -2.17
C ARG A 207 1.44 4.43 -2.06
N GLY A 208 2.35 4.48 -1.08
CA GLY A 208 3.25 5.62 -0.90
C GLY A 208 4.29 5.75 -2.02
N GLU A 209 4.76 6.97 -2.25
CA GLU A 209 5.86 7.24 -3.17
C GLU A 209 7.20 6.82 -2.53
N LEU A 210 8.07 6.16 -3.31
CA LEU A 210 9.41 5.75 -2.87
C LEU A 210 10.47 6.83 -3.14
N GLY A 211 10.07 7.99 -3.66
CA GLY A 211 10.95 9.09 -4.01
C GLY A 211 12.02 8.66 -5.01
N ALA A 212 13.29 8.77 -4.62
CA ALA A 212 14.44 8.43 -5.46
C ALA A 212 14.61 6.92 -5.73
N PHE A 213 13.74 6.05 -5.20
CA PHE A 213 13.79 4.60 -5.44
C PHE A 213 12.55 4.09 -6.17
N GLN A 214 11.84 4.97 -6.87
CA GLN A 214 10.63 4.60 -7.60
C GLN A 214 10.92 3.55 -8.67
N ASP A 215 12.05 3.62 -9.37
CA ASP A 215 12.40 2.66 -10.42
C ASP A 215 12.92 1.34 -9.83
N ALA A 216 13.44 1.40 -8.59
CA ALA A 216 13.81 0.23 -7.81
C ALA A 216 12.63 -0.40 -7.05
N ALA A 217 11.38 0.02 -7.27
CA ALA A 217 10.23 -0.48 -6.50
C ALA A 217 10.04 -2.00 -6.58
N ILE A 218 10.18 -2.59 -7.77
CA ILE A 218 10.07 -4.05 -7.97
C ILE A 218 11.11 -4.80 -7.13
N LEU A 219 12.29 -4.20 -7.09
CA LEU A 219 13.47 -4.77 -6.50
C LEU A 219 13.46 -4.68 -4.98
N LEU A 220 13.08 -3.51 -4.47
CA LEU A 220 12.74 -3.28 -3.08
C LEU A 220 11.64 -4.23 -2.62
N ASN A 221 10.63 -4.49 -3.45
CA ASN A 221 9.56 -5.43 -3.11
C ASN A 221 10.05 -6.89 -2.98
N SER A 222 11.19 -7.23 -3.58
CA SER A 222 11.78 -8.55 -3.44
C SER A 222 12.49 -8.75 -2.09
N VAL A 223 12.80 -7.66 -1.37
CA VAL A 223 13.46 -7.67 -0.05
C VAL A 223 12.52 -7.25 1.07
N PHE A 224 11.74 -6.20 0.82
CA PHE A 224 10.73 -5.68 1.71
C PHE A 224 9.37 -6.26 1.32
N PHE A 225 8.61 -6.71 2.31
CA PHE A 225 7.31 -7.33 2.07
C PHE A 225 6.31 -6.37 1.38
N SER A 226 6.39 -5.08 1.72
CA SER A 226 5.46 -4.05 1.22
C SER A 226 6.08 -2.64 1.30
N PRO A 227 7.10 -2.31 0.47
CA PRO A 227 7.83 -1.05 0.58
C PRO A 227 6.96 0.19 0.35
N ARG A 228 5.99 0.16 -0.57
CA ARG A 228 5.06 1.28 -0.78
C ARG A 228 4.10 1.45 0.39
N LEU A 229 3.68 0.36 1.03
CA LEU A 229 2.88 0.44 2.25
C LEU A 229 3.68 1.09 3.39
N MET A 230 4.93 0.68 3.58
CA MET A 230 5.82 1.31 4.56
C MET A 230 6.01 2.80 4.28
N ALA A 231 6.29 3.17 3.03
CA ALA A 231 6.42 4.57 2.63
C ALA A 231 5.12 5.36 2.84
N SER A 232 3.97 4.74 2.60
CA SER A 232 2.65 5.30 2.91
C SER A 232 2.54 5.64 4.40
N ARG A 233 2.82 4.68 5.30
CA ARG A 233 2.72 4.89 6.75
C ARG A 233 3.67 6.00 7.23
N LEU A 234 4.92 5.98 6.76
CA LEU A 234 5.88 7.05 7.07
C LEU A 234 5.43 8.42 6.57
N THR A 235 4.84 8.49 5.38
CA THR A 235 4.29 9.73 4.82
C THR A 235 3.12 10.25 5.66
N LEU A 236 2.20 9.37 6.07
CA LEU A 236 1.03 9.75 6.88
C LEU A 236 1.40 10.14 8.31
N LEU A 237 2.53 9.68 8.85
CA LEU A 237 3.04 10.11 10.16
C LEU A 237 3.84 11.42 10.10
N ASN A 238 4.25 11.86 8.91
CA ASN A 238 5.09 13.04 8.76
C ASN A 238 4.25 14.35 8.74
N PRO A 239 4.38 15.25 9.73
CA PRO A 239 3.62 16.51 9.75
C PRO A 239 3.92 17.42 8.53
N VAL A 240 5.15 17.37 8.01
CA VAL A 240 5.56 18.16 6.82
C VAL A 240 4.75 17.77 5.59
N TYR A 241 4.32 16.52 5.47
CA TYR A 241 3.47 16.08 4.37
C TYR A 241 2.17 16.89 4.32
N TYR A 242 1.49 17.07 5.46
CA TYR A 242 0.22 17.80 5.54
C TYR A 242 0.41 19.30 5.29
N MET A 243 1.48 19.89 5.81
CA MET A 243 1.78 21.32 5.62
C MET A 243 2.01 21.68 4.15
N LYS A 244 2.50 20.73 3.33
CA LYS A 244 2.73 20.93 1.90
C LYS A 244 1.49 20.72 1.02
N GLN A 245 0.38 20.21 1.57
CA GLN A 245 -0.84 20.00 0.79
C GLN A 245 -1.62 21.30 0.56
N PRO A 246 -2.34 21.42 -0.58
CA PRO A 246 -3.37 22.45 -0.77
C PRO A 246 -4.38 22.45 0.38
N ALA A 247 -4.96 23.62 0.71
CA ALA A 247 -5.81 23.78 1.90
C ALA A 247 -6.95 22.75 2.00
N PHE A 248 -7.62 22.47 0.88
CA PHE A 248 -8.67 21.45 0.81
C PHE A 248 -8.15 20.05 1.16
N VAL A 249 -7.08 19.61 0.50
CA VAL A 249 -6.49 18.27 0.70
C VAL A 249 -5.90 18.15 2.10
N ARG A 250 -5.23 19.19 2.61
CA ARG A 250 -4.72 19.24 3.99
C ARG A 250 -5.83 19.00 4.99
N LYS A 251 -6.96 19.68 4.84
CA LYS A 251 -8.13 19.55 5.73
C LYS A 251 -8.69 18.13 5.72
N GLU A 252 -8.88 17.54 4.54
CA GLU A 252 -9.45 16.19 4.43
C GLU A 252 -8.46 15.09 4.84
N ALA A 253 -7.17 15.27 4.58
CA ALA A 253 -6.11 14.39 5.03
C ALA A 253 -5.96 14.40 6.56
N LEU A 254 -5.97 15.58 7.20
CA LEU A 254 -5.93 15.71 8.66
C LEU A 254 -7.18 15.12 9.30
N LYS A 255 -8.37 15.37 8.75
CA LYS A 255 -9.61 14.72 9.23
C LYS A 255 -9.52 13.21 9.16
N SER A 256 -8.92 12.66 8.11
CA SER A 256 -8.72 11.22 7.96
C SER A 256 -7.74 10.69 8.99
N LEU A 257 -6.61 11.38 9.20
CA LEU A 257 -5.63 11.06 10.23
C LEU A 257 -6.26 11.05 11.63
N PHE A 258 -7.00 12.10 12.00
CA PHE A 258 -7.63 12.18 13.32
C PHE A 258 -8.77 11.18 13.50
N ALA A 259 -9.58 10.94 12.47
CA ALA A 259 -10.60 9.90 12.52
C ALA A 259 -9.97 8.52 12.71
N PHE A 260 -8.85 8.25 12.03
CA PHE A 260 -8.09 7.02 12.18
C PHE A 260 -7.46 6.88 13.57
N ALA A 261 -6.75 7.90 14.04
CA ALA A 261 -6.16 7.91 15.38
C ALA A 261 -7.21 7.77 16.48
N GLY A 262 -8.37 8.42 16.33
CA GLY A 262 -9.49 8.29 17.25
C GLY A 262 -10.09 6.87 17.26
N ALA A 263 -10.27 6.26 16.08
CA ALA A 263 -10.74 4.88 15.97
C ALA A 263 -9.74 3.88 16.58
N VAL A 264 -8.45 4.04 16.30
CA VAL A 264 -7.37 3.23 16.90
C VAL A 264 -7.36 3.40 18.42
N GLY A 265 -7.32 4.64 18.91
CA GLY A 265 -7.31 4.94 20.35
C GLY A 265 -8.53 4.38 21.08
N THR A 266 -9.72 4.50 20.49
CA THR A 266 -10.95 3.90 21.03
C THR A 266 -10.87 2.38 21.06
N THR A 267 -10.40 1.76 19.98
CA THR A 267 -10.26 0.29 19.90
C THR A 267 -9.26 -0.23 20.91
N LEU A 268 -8.11 0.43 21.06
CA LEU A 268 -7.11 0.09 22.07
C LEU A 268 -7.64 0.29 23.49
N GLY A 269 -8.33 1.41 23.75
CA GLY A 269 -8.94 1.67 25.05
C GLY A 269 -9.96 0.61 25.45
N LEU A 270 -10.83 0.21 24.53
CA LEU A 270 -11.78 -0.89 24.75
C LEU A 270 -11.07 -2.24 24.93
N ALA A 271 -10.01 -2.51 24.16
CA ALA A 271 -9.26 -3.76 24.28
C ALA A 271 -8.56 -3.88 25.64
N ASP A 272 -7.98 -2.79 26.16
CA ASP A 272 -7.29 -2.74 27.46
C ASP A 272 -8.25 -2.98 28.65
N MET A 273 -9.56 -2.88 28.44
CA MET A 273 -10.60 -3.18 29.45
C MET A 273 -10.99 -4.66 29.49
N VAL A 274 -10.59 -5.47 28.51
CA VAL A 274 -10.96 -6.89 28.44
C VAL A 274 -9.97 -7.73 29.26
N PRO A 275 -10.42 -8.54 30.22
CA PRO A 275 -9.53 -9.41 31.00
C PRO A 275 -8.68 -10.33 30.09
N GLY A 276 -7.37 -10.37 30.35
CA GLY A 276 -6.43 -11.19 29.56
C GLY A 276 -5.95 -10.54 28.25
N VAL A 277 -6.31 -9.28 28.00
CA VAL A 277 -5.84 -8.49 26.86
C VAL A 277 -4.95 -7.35 27.36
N GLU A 278 -3.78 -7.16 26.74
CA GLU A 278 -2.88 -6.06 27.06
C GLU A 278 -2.68 -5.15 25.85
N VAL A 279 -2.52 -3.85 26.08
CA VAL A 279 -2.11 -2.90 25.04
C VAL A 279 -0.68 -2.41 25.27
N GLY A 280 0.16 -2.48 24.24
CA GLY A 280 1.53 -1.97 24.31
C GLY A 280 1.58 -0.44 24.37
N LYS A 281 1.94 0.12 25.53
CA LYS A 281 2.00 1.57 25.77
C LYS A 281 3.38 2.20 25.58
N ASN A 282 4.45 1.40 25.52
CA ASN A 282 5.82 1.89 25.40
C ASN A 282 6.21 2.18 23.93
N PRO A 283 6.47 3.44 23.54
CA PRO A 283 6.80 3.81 22.16
C PRO A 283 8.15 3.28 21.66
N ARG A 284 9.00 2.78 22.56
CA ARG A 284 10.29 2.15 22.21
C ARG A 284 10.18 0.63 22.01
N SER A 285 9.01 0.05 22.24
CA SER A 285 8.77 -1.38 22.06
C SER A 285 8.28 -1.69 20.65
N ALA A 286 8.66 -2.86 20.13
CA ALA A 286 8.08 -3.42 18.90
C ALA A 286 6.58 -3.71 19.03
N ASP A 287 6.07 -3.76 20.26
CA ASP A 287 4.66 -3.98 20.57
C ASP A 287 3.88 -2.68 20.81
N PHE A 288 4.47 -1.51 20.55
CA PHE A 288 3.77 -0.24 20.73
C PHE A 288 2.47 -0.18 19.91
N LEU A 289 1.38 0.21 20.57
CA LEU A 289 0.02 0.30 20.02
C LEU A 289 -0.52 -1.02 19.43
N LYS A 290 0.04 -2.15 19.84
CA LYS A 290 -0.47 -3.49 19.50
C LYS A 290 -1.28 -4.06 20.65
N ILE A 291 -2.31 -4.81 20.29
CA ILE A 291 -3.12 -5.61 21.22
C ILE A 291 -2.42 -6.95 21.40
N LYS A 292 -2.26 -7.40 22.64
CA LYS A 292 -1.65 -8.66 23.02
C LYS A 292 -2.68 -9.56 23.69
N ILE A 293 -2.77 -10.79 23.21
CA ILE A 293 -3.62 -11.84 23.79
C ILE A 293 -2.77 -13.10 23.89
N GLY A 294 -2.24 -13.37 25.09
CA GLY A 294 -1.20 -14.38 25.28
C GLY A 294 0.02 -14.12 24.38
N ASN A 295 0.30 -15.05 23.47
CA ASN A 295 1.43 -14.95 22.53
C ASN A 295 1.09 -14.19 21.23
N THR A 296 -0.18 -13.89 21.01
CA THR A 296 -0.66 -13.24 19.77
C THR A 296 -0.54 -11.73 19.90
N ARG A 297 -0.02 -11.10 18.84
CA ARG A 297 0.07 -9.64 18.70
C ARG A 297 -0.74 -9.20 17.49
N ILE A 298 -1.68 -8.29 17.69
CA ILE A 298 -2.55 -7.76 16.64
C ILE A 298 -2.19 -6.29 16.42
N ASP A 299 -1.83 -5.99 15.17
CA ASP A 299 -1.61 -4.63 14.69
C ASP A 299 -2.87 -4.12 14.01
N ILE A 300 -3.49 -3.11 14.63
CA ILE A 300 -4.72 -2.48 14.10
C ILE A 300 -4.44 -1.21 13.30
N MET A 301 -3.16 -0.85 13.12
CA MET A 301 -2.73 0.34 12.38
C MET A 301 -2.53 0.05 10.87
N GLY A 302 -2.63 -1.22 10.48
CA GLY A 302 -2.52 -1.63 9.08
C GLY A 302 -1.08 -1.75 8.59
N GLY A 303 -0.21 -2.31 9.44
CA GLY A 303 1.16 -2.68 9.11
C GLY A 303 2.22 -1.87 9.82
#